data_AF-A8H0L7-F1
#
_entry.id   AF-A8H0L7-F1
#
_cell.length_a   1.000
_cell.length_b   1.000
_cell.length_c   1.000
_cell.angle_alpha   90.00
_cell.angle_beta   90.00
_cell.angle_gamma   90.00
#
_symmetry.space_group_name_H-M   'P 1'
#
loop_
_entity.id
_entity.type
_entity.pdbx_description
1 polymer ?
#
loop_
_entity_poly.entity_id
_entity_poly.type
_entity_poly.pdbx_seq_one_letter_code
_entity_poly.pdbx_strand_id
1 'polypeptide(L)' 'MQKSVIKPLKILHWLGLSLLLSGVGIYFLSDLSQQVEGMVLIACLSGLGMVMMSPFPIALFLEWAQKQK' A
#
# COMPACT_ATOMS: atom_id res chain seq x y z
N MET A 1 13.93 14.63 -7.45
CA MET A 1 12.68 14.16 -8.08
C MET A 1 11.72 15.34 -8.21
N GLN A 2 10.96 15.47 -9.29
CA GLN A 2 10.05 16.62 -9.46
C GLN A 2 9.02 16.60 -8.32
N LYS A 3 8.86 17.72 -7.58
CA LYS A 3 7.90 17.84 -6.45
C LYS A 3 6.47 17.44 -6.85
N SER A 4 6.15 17.48 -8.15
CA SER A 4 4.89 17.04 -8.73
C SER A 4 4.62 15.53 -8.58
N VAL A 5 5.65 14.68 -8.54
CA VAL A 5 5.51 13.21 -8.48
C VAL A 5 5.34 12.69 -7.04
N ILE A 6 5.79 13.45 -6.05
CA ILE A 6 5.72 13.03 -4.63
C ILE A 6 4.29 13.09 -4.08
N LYS A 7 3.51 14.11 -4.47
CA LYS A 7 2.11 14.24 -4.07
C LYS A 7 1.25 13.04 -4.48
N PRO A 8 1.22 12.60 -5.76
CA PRO A 8 0.43 11.45 -6.15
C PRO A 8 0.94 10.16 -5.50
N LEU A 9 2.26 9.99 -5.32
CA LEU A 9 2.79 8.83 -4.59
C LEU A 9 2.33 8.81 -3.13
N LYS A 10 2.26 9.96 -2.46
CA LYS A 10 1.71 10.05 -1.09
C LYS A 10 0.24 9.64 -1.05
N ILE A 11 -0.57 10.10 -2.01
CA ILE A 11 -1.99 9.73 -2.10
C ILE A 11 -2.12 8.22 -2.36
N LEU A 12 -1.33 7.69 -3.30
CA LEU A 12 -1.30 6.28 -3.63
C LEU A 12 -0.89 5.42 -2.42
N HIS A 13 0.05 5.91 -1.61
CA HIS A 13 0.48 5.24 -0.38
C HIS A 13 -0.65 5.14 0.65
N TRP A 14 -1.40 6.22 0.86
CA TRP A 14 -2.55 6.20 1.78
C TRP A 14 -3.70 5.31 1.27
N LEU A 15 -3.93 5.27 -0.04
CA LEU A 15 -4.86 4.33 -0.66
C LEU A 15 -4.39 2.87 -0.49
N GLY A 16 -3.10 2.61 -0.72
CA GLY A 16 -2.52 1.28 -0.50
C GLY A 16 -2.63 0.82 0.95
N LEU A 17 -2.40 1.74 1.89
CA LEU A 17 -2.54 1.47 3.32
C LEU A 17 -4.00 1.16 3.70
N SER A 18 -4.98 1.89 3.17
CA SER A 18 -6.39 1.60 3.47
C SER A 18 -6.82 0.24 2.91
N LEU A 19 -6.34 -0.14 1.71
CA LEU A 19 -6.56 -1.48 1.15
C LEU A 19 -5.95 -2.57 2.04
N LEU A 20 -4.70 -2.39 2.49
CA LEU A 20 -4.03 -3.34 3.37
C LEU A 20 -4.76 -3.48 4.70
N LEU A 21 -5.13 -2.37 5.34
CA LEU A 21 -5.89 -2.38 6.59
C LEU A 21 -7.26 -3.05 6.43
N SER A 22 -7.90 -2.87 5.27
CA SER A 22 -9.16 -3.56 4.96
C SER A 22 -8.94 -5.07 4.82
N GLY A 23 -7.90 -5.50 4.09
CA GLY A 23 -7.55 -6.91 3.96
C GLY A 23 -7.23 -7.58 5.31
N VAL A 24 -6.42 -6.91 6.13
CA VAL A 24 -6.09 -7.36 7.51
C VAL A 24 -7.33 -7.38 8.39
N GLY A 25 -8.17 -6.35 8.31
CA GLY A 25 -9.42 -6.27 9.06
C GLY A 25 -10.37 -7.42 8.71
N ILE A 26 -10.58 -7.69 7.42
CA ILE A 26 -11.40 -8.81 6.95
C ILE A 26 -10.82 -10.13 7.44
N TYR A 27 -9.49 -10.32 7.38
CA TYR A 27 -8.84 -11.55 7.82
C TYR A 27 -9.09 -11.86 9.31
N PHE A 28 -9.04 -10.85 10.19
CA PHE A 28 -9.18 -11.04 11.64
C PHE A 28 -10.61 -10.93 12.17
N LEU A 29 -11.49 -10.19 11.48
CA LEU A 29 -12.83 -9.84 11.97
C LEU A 29 -13.95 -10.54 11.21
N SER A 30 -13.64 -11.38 10.22
CA SER A 30 -14.64 -12.07 9.39
C SER A 30 -14.26 -13.52 9.11
N ASP A 31 -15.28 -14.38 8.97
CA ASP A 31 -15.13 -15.77 8.53
C ASP A 31 -14.91 -15.91 7.02
N LEU A 32 -14.83 -14.80 6.26
CA LEU A 32 -14.54 -14.83 4.82
C LEU A 32 -13.24 -15.59 4.50
N SER A 33 -12.28 -15.58 5.43
CA SER A 33 -11.01 -16.31 5.28
C SER A 33 -11.17 -17.83 5.26
N GLN A 34 -12.33 -18.38 5.65
CA GLN A 34 -12.62 -19.82 5.61
C GLN A 34 -13.06 -20.31 4.22
N GLN A 35 -13.36 -19.38 3.31
CA GLN A 35 -13.80 -19.69 1.94
C GLN A 35 -12.70 -19.31 0.95
N VAL A 36 -12.52 -20.12 -0.10
CA VAL A 36 -11.46 -19.90 -1.12
C VAL A 36 -11.58 -18.52 -1.76
N GLU A 37 -12.79 -18.09 -2.11
CA GLU A 37 -13.03 -16.76 -2.70
C GLU A 37 -12.62 -15.62 -1.76
N GLY A 38 -12.92 -15.76 -0.46
CA GLY A 38 -12.52 -14.78 0.54
C GLY A 38 -11.02 -14.75 0.79
N MET A 39 -10.35 -15.90 0.77
CA MET A 39 -8.87 -15.97 0.82
C MET A 39 -8.24 -15.23 -0.36
N VAL A 40 -8.76 -15.42 -1.58
CA VAL A 40 -8.28 -14.71 -2.78
C VAL A 40 -8.52 -13.21 -2.65
N LEU A 41 -9.69 -12.79 -2.17
CA LEU A 41 -10.01 -11.38 -1.96
C LEU A 41 -9.07 -10.72 -0.94
N ILE A 42 -8.82 -11.37 0.19
CA ILE A 42 -7.90 -10.89 1.24
C ILE A 42 -6.47 -10.79 0.68
N ALA A 43 -6.02 -11.79 -0.07
CA ALA A 43 -4.70 -11.80 -0.70
C ALA A 43 -4.56 -10.66 -1.74
N CYS A 44 -5.58 -10.44 -2.57
CA CYS A 44 -5.61 -9.35 -3.54
C CYS A 44 -5.58 -7.99 -2.86
N LEU A 45 -6.42 -7.76 -1.85
CA LEU A 45 -6.45 -6.50 -1.09
C LEU A 45 -5.10 -6.21 -0.43
N SER A 46 -4.54 -7.19 0.25
CA SER A 46 -3.28 -7.05 0.97
C SER A 46 -2.11 -6.87 0.00
N GLY A 47 -2.05 -7.67 -1.06
CA GLY A 47 -1.02 -7.62 -2.09
C GLY A 47 -1.03 -6.29 -2.85
N LEU A 48 -2.18 -5.87 -3.37
CA LEU A 48 -2.33 -4.59 -4.05
C LEU A 48 -2.03 -3.41 -3.10
N GLY A 49 -2.51 -3.49 -1.86
CA GLY A 49 -2.24 -2.48 -0.83
C GLY A 49 -0.74 -2.26 -0.62
N MET A 50 0.02 -3.35 -0.44
CA MET A 50 1.48 -3.27 -0.30
C MET A 50 2.19 -2.76 -1.55
N VAL A 51 1.76 -3.19 -2.75
CA VAL A 51 2.33 -2.73 -4.03
C VAL A 51 2.14 -1.23 -4.19
N MET A 52 0.93 -0.72 -3.93
CA MET A 52 0.60 0.72 -3.99
C MET A 52 1.37 1.53 -2.94
N MET A 53 1.63 0.94 -1.77
CA MET A 53 2.35 1.58 -0.67
C MET A 53 3.86 1.71 -0.94
N SER A 54 4.45 0.73 -1.63
CA SER A 54 5.90 0.58 -1.83
C SER A 54 6.68 1.75 -2.47
N PRO A 55 6.16 2.51 -3.46
CA PRO A 55 6.99 3.47 -4.18
C PRO A 55 7.22 4.78 -3.42
N PHE A 56 6.34 5.15 -2.48
CA PHE A 56 6.42 6.42 -1.76
C PHE A 56 7.62 6.50 -0.79
N PRO A 57 7.89 5.50 0.08
CA PRO A 57 9.10 5.50 0.90
C PRO A 57 10.39 5.56 0.08
N ILE A 58 10.43 4.84 -1.05
CA ILE A 58 11.59 4.84 -1.96
C ILE A 58 11.81 6.24 -2.54
N ALA A 59 10.73 6.89 -3.00
CA ALA A 59 10.78 8.27 -3.48
C ALA A 59 11.31 9.26 -2.44
N LEU A 60 10.90 9.14 -1.17
CA LEU A 60 11.40 9.97 -0.07
C LEU A 60 12.89 9.74 0.19
N PHE A 61 13.32 8.47 0.19
CA PHE A 61 14.73 8.13 0.35
C PHE A 61 15.60 8.73 -0.75
N LEU A 62 15.17 8.63 -2.01
CA LEU A 62 15.88 9.22 -3.14
C LEU A 62 15.91 10.75 -3.06
N GLU A 63 14.82 11.41 -2.65
CA GLU A 63 14.81 12.86 -2.46
C GLU A 63 15.79 13.29 -1.35
N TRP A 64 15.82 12.57 -0.23
CA TRP A 64 16.79 12.81 0.83
C TRP A 64 18.23 12.63 0.36
N ALA A 65 18.53 11.56 -0.38
CA ALA A 65 19.87 11.30 -0.90
C ALA A 65 20.34 12.40 -1.87
N GLN A 66 19.43 12.93 -2.70
CA GLN A 66 19.74 14.04 -3.60
C GLN A 66 20.03 15.36 -2.88
N LYS A 67 19.45 15.59 -1.69
CA LYS A 67 19.68 16.80 -0.89
C LYS A 67 20.98 16.79 -0.08
N GLN A 68 21.61 15.63 0.07
CA GLN A 68 22.89 15.49 0.76
C GLN A 68 24.11 15.71 -0.13
N LYS A 69 23.90 15.89 -1.43
CA LYS A 69 24.93 16.27 -2.38
C LYS A 69 24.94 17.78 -2.55
#